data_AF-A0A532AID9-F1
#
_entry.id   AF-A0A532AID9-F1
#
_cell.length_a   1.000
_cell.length_b   1.000
_cell.length_c   1.000
_cell.angle_alpha   90.00
_cell.angle_beta   90.00
_cell.angle_gamma   90.00
#
_symmetry.space_group_name_H-M   'P 1'
#
loop_
_entity.id
_entity.type
_entity.pdbx_description
1 polymer ?
#
loop_
_entity_poly.entity_id
_entity_poly.type
_entity_poly.pdbx_seq_one_letter_code
_entity_poly.pdbx_strand_id
1 'polypeptide(L)'
;LHSALAASAAIPAVFRPVMRDGRLLIDGGIYNPVPFDLIELDADIIIAVDVVGAPTEAGRKFPTSVDLMFGATQLMMQSIIASKLNQSRPDILIRPAVSKYRVLDF
;
A
#
# COMPACT_ATOMS: atom_id res chain seq x y z
N LEU A 1 14.27 11.73 10.13
CA LEU A 1 12.91 11.47 9.63
C LEU A 1 12.84 11.34 8.10
N HIS A 2 13.37 12.31 7.32
CA HIS A 2 13.20 12.33 5.84
C HIS A 2 13.61 11.05 5.12
N SER A 3 14.75 10.45 5.49
CA SER A 3 15.20 9.18 4.89
C SER A 3 14.25 8.02 5.16
N ALA A 4 13.59 7.98 6.33
CA ALA A 4 12.61 6.93 6.65
C ALA A 4 11.34 7.09 5.81
N LEU A 5 10.84 8.32 5.66
CA LEU A 5 9.71 8.62 4.79
C LEU A 5 10.01 8.30 3.32
N ALA A 6 11.20 8.69 2.83
CA ALA A 6 11.63 8.37 1.48
C ALA A 6 11.73 6.86 1.24
N ALA A 7 12.26 6.10 2.21
CA ALA A 7 12.31 4.65 2.14
C ALA A 7 10.91 4.02 2.11
N SER A 8 10.01 4.49 2.98
CA SER A 8 8.64 3.99 3.07
C SER A 8 7.81 4.28 1.82
N ALA A 9 8.15 5.32 1.05
CA ALA A 9 7.48 5.72 -0.18
C ALA A 9 8.26 5.33 -1.46
N ALA A 10 9.30 4.50 -1.34
CA ALA A 10 10.16 4.09 -2.46
C ALA A 10 9.48 3.01 -3.33
N ILE A 11 8.38 3.37 -3.99
CA ILE A 11 7.58 2.47 -4.84
C ILE A 11 8.46 1.93 -5.98
N PRO A 12 8.60 0.60 -6.12
CA PRO A 12 9.36 0.01 -7.21
C PRO A 12 8.92 0.53 -8.59
N ALA A 13 9.88 0.71 -9.49
CA ALA A 13 9.70 1.30 -10.82
C ALA A 13 9.32 2.80 -10.88
N VAL A 14 8.95 3.43 -9.75
CA VAL A 14 8.66 4.89 -9.70
C VAL A 14 9.80 5.64 -9.02
N PHE A 15 10.26 5.13 -7.87
CA PHE A 15 11.29 5.76 -7.06
C PHE A 15 12.48 4.81 -6.86
N ARG A 16 13.67 5.39 -6.66
CA ARG A 16 14.87 4.61 -6.36
C ARG A 16 14.79 4.04 -4.93
N PRO A 17 15.23 2.79 -4.69
CA PRO A 17 15.37 2.26 -3.34
C PRO A 17 16.28 3.15 -2.48
N VAL A 18 16.07 3.14 -1.17
CA VAL A 18 16.79 3.99 -0.22
C VAL A 18 17.72 3.14 0.65
N MET A 19 19.00 3.51 0.72
CA MET A 19 19.94 2.94 1.68
C MET A 19 19.76 3.59 3.05
N ARG A 20 19.48 2.79 4.07
CA ARG A 20 19.33 3.24 5.45
C ARG A 20 19.79 2.15 6.42
N ASP A 21 20.62 2.51 7.39
CA ASP A 21 21.11 1.60 8.44
C ASP A 21 21.69 0.29 7.88
N GLY A 22 22.44 0.39 6.77
CA GLY A 22 23.06 -0.76 6.08
C GLY A 22 22.09 -1.62 5.25
N ARG A 23 20.82 -1.22 5.11
CA ARG A 23 19.79 -1.95 4.39
C ARG A 23 19.33 -1.18 3.16
N LEU A 24 19.06 -1.90 2.07
CA LEU A 24 18.38 -1.36 0.89
C LEU A 24 16.87 -1.53 1.10
N LEU A 25 16.13 -0.42 1.16
CA LEU A 25 14.71 -0.39 1.49
C LEU A 25 13.87 0.05 0.28
N ILE A 26 12.69 -0.55 0.17
CA ILE A 26 11.62 -0.20 -0.77
C ILE A 26 10.33 0.09 -0.01
N ASP A 27 9.30 0.53 -0.73
CA ASP A 27 7.96 0.79 -0.18
C ASP A 27 7.42 -0.37 0.68
N GLY A 28 6.96 -0.01 1.88
CA GLY A 28 6.47 -0.97 2.87
C GLY A 28 5.07 -1.53 2.56
N GLY A 29 4.29 -0.87 1.71
CA GLY A 29 2.95 -1.29 1.34
C GLY A 29 2.92 -2.64 0.62
N ILE A 30 4.02 -3.04 -0.02
CA ILE A 30 4.17 -4.38 -0.62
C ILE A 30 4.13 -5.48 0.45
N TYR A 31 4.62 -5.21 1.67
CA TYR A 31 4.73 -6.20 2.75
C TYR A 31 3.64 -6.04 3.83
N ASN A 32 3.40 -4.82 4.30
CA ASN A 32 2.41 -4.51 5.32
C ASN A 32 1.57 -3.30 4.89
N PRO A 33 0.63 -3.48 3.95
CA PRO A 33 -0.34 -2.44 3.62
C PRO A 33 -1.27 -2.19 4.81
N VAL A 34 -1.47 -0.91 5.13
CA VAL A 34 -2.31 -0.44 6.26
C VAL A 34 -1.87 -1.08 7.59
N PRO A 35 -0.69 -0.69 8.14
CA PRO A 35 -0.03 -1.38 9.26
C PRO A 35 -0.65 -1.08 10.63
N PHE A 36 -1.97 -1.23 10.76
CA PHE A 36 -2.72 -0.95 12.00
C PHE A 36 -2.34 -1.90 13.13
N ASP A 37 -1.87 -3.10 12.80
CA ASP A 37 -1.47 -4.16 13.73
C ASP A 37 -0.23 -3.78 14.55
N LEU A 38 0.62 -2.89 14.03
CA LEU A 38 1.88 -2.51 14.69
C LEU A 38 1.69 -1.65 15.95
N ILE A 39 0.48 -1.11 16.15
CA ILE A 39 0.16 -0.17 17.23
C ILE A 39 -0.97 -0.67 18.13
N GLU A 40 -1.36 -1.95 18.03
CA GLU A 40 -2.45 -2.56 18.80
C GLU A 40 -2.31 -2.42 20.32
N LEU A 41 -1.07 -2.40 20.82
CA LEU A 41 -0.77 -2.26 22.25
C LEU A 41 -0.46 -0.82 22.67
N ASP A 42 -0.31 0.08 21.70
CA ASP A 42 0.15 1.46 21.92
C ASP A 42 -0.98 2.49 21.77
N ALA A 43 -2.19 2.08 21.34
CA ALA A 43 -3.32 2.96 21.08
C ALA A 43 -4.63 2.44 21.69
N ASP A 44 -5.42 3.34 22.28
CA ASP A 44 -6.76 3.01 22.82
C ASP A 44 -7.81 2.83 21.71
N ILE A 45 -7.64 3.53 20.58
CA ILE A 45 -8.53 3.52 19.43
C ILE A 45 -7.70 3.56 18.15
N ILE A 46 -7.95 2.63 17.25
CA ILE A 46 -7.25 2.47 15.97
C ILE A 46 -8.20 2.76 14.81
N ILE A 47 -7.85 3.77 14.02
CA ILE A 47 -8.55 4.13 12.79
C ILE A 47 -7.66 3.79 11.60
N ALA A 48 -8.02 2.71 10.89
CA ALA A 48 -7.32 2.28 9.68
C ALA A 48 -7.96 2.91 8.44
N VAL A 49 -7.13 3.47 7.55
CA VAL A 49 -7.57 4.03 6.27
C VAL A 49 -6.93 3.24 5.14
N ASP A 50 -7.76 2.47 4.45
CA ASP A 50 -7.35 1.63 3.32
C ASP A 50 -7.67 2.34 2.01
N VAL A 51 -6.64 2.88 1.37
CA VAL A 51 -6.70 3.55 0.06
C VAL A 51 -6.18 2.66 -1.07
N VAL A 52 -6.04 1.35 -0.85
CA VAL A 52 -5.62 0.43 -1.91
C VAL A 52 -6.76 0.30 -2.91
N GLY A 53 -6.57 0.89 -4.09
CA GLY A 53 -7.50 0.75 -5.21
C GLY A 53 -7.60 -0.71 -5.70
N ALA A 54 -8.64 -0.99 -6.48
CA ALA A 54 -8.71 -2.22 -7.27
C ALA A 54 -8.13 -1.98 -8.67
N PRO A 55 -7.58 -3.01 -9.33
CA PRO A 55 -7.24 -2.93 -10.75
C PRO A 55 -8.49 -2.52 -11.52
N THR A 56 -8.49 -1.32 -12.10
CA THR A 56 -9.59 -0.87 -12.96
C THR A 56 -9.33 -1.24 -14.40
N GLU A 57 -10.40 -1.47 -15.17
CA GLU A 57 -10.31 -1.49 -16.61
C GLU A 57 -9.87 -0.11 -17.08
N ALA A 58 -8.57 0.05 -17.28
CA ALA A 58 -8.04 1.21 -17.97
C ALA A 58 -8.75 1.24 -19.34
N GLY A 59 -9.31 2.38 -19.74
CA GLY A 59 -9.91 2.55 -21.07
C GLY A 59 -8.97 2.31 -22.27
N ARG A 60 -7.78 1.72 -22.04
CA ARG A 60 -6.90 1.13 -23.05
C ARG A 60 -7.23 -0.35 -23.20
N LYS A 61 -7.46 -0.79 -24.44
CA LYS A 61 -7.71 -2.20 -24.82
C LYS A 61 -6.63 -3.20 -24.35
N PHE A 62 -5.40 -2.74 -24.06
CA PHE A 62 -4.30 -3.58 -23.60
C PHE A 62 -3.46 -2.86 -22.52
N PRO A 63 -3.29 -3.44 -21.32
CA PRO A 63 -2.42 -2.91 -20.27
C PRO A 63 -0.94 -3.09 -20.62
N THR A 64 -0.09 -2.16 -20.19
CA THR A 64 1.37 -2.28 -20.29
C THR A 64 1.92 -3.22 -19.21
N SER A 65 3.16 -3.68 -19.35
CA SER A 65 3.81 -4.50 -18.30
C SER A 65 3.86 -3.78 -16.95
N VAL A 66 4.02 -2.45 -16.95
CA VAL A 66 3.99 -1.63 -15.74
C VAL A 66 2.59 -1.62 -15.13
N ASP A 67 1.54 -1.46 -15.94
CA ASP A 67 0.15 -1.51 -15.47
C ASP A 67 -0.18 -2.88 -14.85
N LEU A 68 0.30 -3.97 -15.46
CA LEU A 68 0.12 -5.33 -14.94
C LEU A 68 0.86 -5.53 -13.62
N MET A 69 2.09 -5.02 -13.49
CA MET A 69 2.84 -5.04 -12.23
C MET A 69 2.09 -4.29 -11.13
N PHE A 70 1.59 -3.08 -11.40
CA PHE A 70 0.80 -2.32 -10.42
C PHE A 70 -0.49 -3.05 -10.02
N GLY A 71 -1.23 -3.59 -10.98
CA GLY A 71 -2.43 -4.38 -10.71
C GLY A 71 -2.13 -5.60 -9.84
N ALA A 72 -1.06 -6.33 -10.13
CA ALA A 72 -0.62 -7.46 -9.31
C ALA A 72 -0.23 -7.03 -7.88
N THR A 73 0.49 -5.92 -7.73
CA THR A 73 0.83 -5.37 -6.41
C THR A 73 -0.43 -4.97 -5.63
N GLN A 74 -1.42 -4.34 -6.26
CA GLN A 74 -2.70 -4.01 -5.62
C GLN A 74 -3.46 -5.26 -5.15
N LEU A 75 -3.56 -6.29 -5.99
CA LEU A 75 -4.20 -7.56 -5.61
C LEU A 75 -3.48 -8.22 -4.43
N MET A 76 -2.15 -8.21 -4.43
CA MET A 76 -1.35 -8.72 -3.32
C MET A 76 -1.62 -7.92 -2.04
N MET A 77 -1.62 -6.59 -2.11
CA MET A 77 -1.95 -5.73 -0.97
C MET A 77 -3.34 -6.03 -0.41
N GLN A 78 -4.35 -6.16 -1.27
CA GLN A 78 -5.71 -6.51 -0.87
C GLN A 78 -5.78 -7.87 -0.17
N SER A 79 -5.03 -8.87 -0.66
CA SER A 79 -4.92 -10.18 -0.02
C SER A 79 -4.30 -10.09 1.39
N ILE A 80 -3.23 -9.30 1.54
CA ILE A 80 -2.59 -9.09 2.84
C ILE A 80 -3.55 -8.38 3.81
N ILE A 81 -4.23 -7.32 3.38
CA ILE A 81 -5.20 -6.60 4.21
C ILE A 81 -6.34 -7.54 4.62
N ALA A 82 -6.89 -8.33 3.68
CA ALA A 82 -7.95 -9.29 3.98
C ALA A 82 -7.52 -10.35 4.99
N SER A 83 -6.28 -10.86 4.86
CA SER A 83 -5.69 -11.80 5.81
C SER A 83 -5.52 -11.19 7.20
N LYS A 84 -4.99 -9.96 7.28
CA LYS A 84 -4.84 -9.23 8.55
C LYS A 84 -6.17 -9.00 9.24
N LEU A 85 -7.19 -8.54 8.51
CA LEU A 85 -8.53 -8.31 9.05
C LEU A 85 -9.24 -9.56 9.59
N ASN A 86 -8.74 -10.76 9.27
CA ASN A 86 -9.20 -12.01 9.86
C ASN A 86 -8.46 -12.38 11.15
N GLN A 87 -7.23 -11.86 11.35
CA GLN A 87 -6.41 -12.10 12.54
C GLN A 87 -6.71 -11.06 13.62
N SER A 88 -6.73 -9.78 13.23
CA SER A 88 -7.03 -8.65 14.11
C SER A 88 -7.71 -7.55 13.31
N ARG A 89 -8.52 -6.74 14.00
CA ARG A 89 -9.30 -5.66 13.36
C ARG A 89 -9.04 -4.33 14.06
N PRO A 90 -8.90 -3.24 13.29
CA PRO A 90 -8.95 -1.91 13.86
C PRO A 90 -10.37 -1.61 14.35
N ASP A 91 -10.51 -0.68 15.29
CA ASP A 91 -11.82 -0.24 15.78
C ASP A 91 -12.66 0.38 14.67
N ILE A 92 -12.02 1.14 13.78
CA ILE A 92 -12.66 1.80 12.64
C ILE A 92 -11.84 1.52 11.38
N LEU A 93 -12.49 1.01 10.34
CA LEU A 93 -11.91 0.84 9.01
C LEU A 93 -12.62 1.76 8.01
N ILE A 94 -11.86 2.65 7.38
CA ILE A 94 -12.34 3.56 6.34
C ILE A 94 -11.79 3.10 4.99
N ARG A 95 -12.67 2.90 4.01
CA ARG A 95 -12.35 2.52 2.63
C ARG A 95 -13.01 3.49 1.63
N PRO A 96 -12.35 4.60 1.28
CA PRO A 96 -12.88 5.53 0.30
C PRO A 96 -12.90 4.89 -1.10
N ALA A 97 -13.89 5.26 -1.91
CA ALA A 97 -14.00 4.80 -3.30
C ALA A 97 -12.97 5.48 -4.21
N VAL A 98 -11.72 4.99 -4.17
CA VAL A 98 -10.57 5.58 -4.88
C VAL A 98 -10.18 4.88 -6.18
N SER A 99 -10.83 3.77 -6.55
CA SER A 99 -10.46 2.97 -7.74
C SER A 99 -10.45 3.76 -9.06
N LYS A 100 -11.18 4.87 -9.14
CA LYS A 100 -11.19 5.75 -10.32
C LYS A 100 -9.90 6.56 -10.49
N TYR A 101 -9.10 6.73 -9.43
CA TYR A 101 -7.86 7.48 -9.46
C TYR A 101 -6.68 6.55 -9.70
N ARG A 102 -5.75 6.99 -10.55
CA ARG A 102 -4.49 6.26 -10.78
C ARG A 102 -3.45 6.71 -9.76
N VAL A 103 -2.45 5.85 -9.52
CA VAL A 103 -1.36 6.10 -8.56
C VAL A 103 -0.60 7.41 -8.83
N LEU A 104 -0.58 7.89 -10.09
CA LEU A 104 0.13 9.10 -10.52
C LEU A 104 -0.81 10.21 -11.02
N ASP A 105 -2.07 10.21 -10.57
CA ASP A 105 -3.07 11.23 -10.92
C ASP A 105 -3.05 12.36 -9.86
N PHE A 106 -2.31 13.45 -10.14
CA PHE A 106 -2.06 14.60 -9.24
C PHE A 106 -2.73 15.88 -9.72
#